data_AF-A0A1M5ZN31-F1
#
_entry.id   AF-A0A1M5ZN31-F1
#
_cell.length_a   1.000
_cell.length_b   1.000
_cell.length_c   1.000
_cell.angle_alpha   90.00
_cell.angle_beta   90.00
_cell.angle_gamma   90.00
#
_symmetry.space_group_name_H-M   'P 1'
#
loop_
_entity.id
_entity.type
_entity.pdbx_description
1 polymer ?
#
loop_
_entity_poly.entity_id
_entity_poly.type
_entity_poly.pdbx_seq_one_letter_code
_entity_poly.pdbx_strand_id
1 'polypeptide(L)'
;MSLQSETAIWRDDYDNSGITGGGGDAAYLGSIQGPTGYHTGPGIYNPNPGAGLVYEIFDFNWYAGQGLTGTYGAKYLLNSEGGFSWDTKAAAVSGKFDFVTTGDLDNLYLGYNPFTDTGASPAELTLTTFRAVDPLLVVENFDIAANYVALNTFGVANGNVAIDASDFVSKGLLSNAQYYDKVTLNSAVIYDLSFDIKDASVFEFVLDRYLESRGSDITDSFLNIQTALAGTGVSITYYDAAGDYASGGVITALAQPELEVASDLLLAA
;
A
#
# COMPACT_ATOMS: atom_id res chain seq x y z
N MET A 1 5.41 -23.36 5.98
CA MET A 1 5.32 -21.91 5.92
C MET A 1 4.30 -21.56 4.86
N SER A 2 3.31 -20.75 5.21
CA SER A 2 2.28 -20.26 4.29
C SER A 2 2.33 -18.75 4.22
N LEU A 3 1.71 -18.16 3.20
CA LEU A 3 1.60 -16.71 3.11
C LEU A 3 0.91 -16.12 4.37
N GLN A 4 -0.18 -16.76 4.81
CA GLN A 4 -0.91 -16.38 6.01
C GLN A 4 -0.05 -16.39 7.28
N SER A 5 0.85 -17.38 7.44
CA SER A 5 1.70 -17.42 8.64
C SER A 5 2.67 -16.25 8.67
N GLU A 6 3.26 -15.89 7.54
CA GLU A 6 4.24 -14.81 7.45
C GLU A 6 3.59 -13.43 7.56
N THR A 7 2.43 -13.23 6.95
CA THR A 7 1.70 -11.96 7.05
C THR A 7 1.13 -11.74 8.45
N ALA A 8 0.73 -12.82 9.15
CA ALA A 8 0.31 -12.74 10.55
C ALA A 8 1.46 -12.34 11.47
N ILE A 9 2.65 -12.95 11.32
CA ILE A 9 3.83 -12.58 12.11
C ILE A 9 4.22 -11.12 11.84
N TRP A 10 4.27 -10.71 10.57
CA TRP A 10 4.57 -9.32 10.20
C TRP A 10 3.57 -8.35 10.82
N ARG A 11 2.28 -8.66 10.79
CA ARG A 11 1.22 -7.81 11.34
C ARG A 11 1.33 -7.69 12.87
N ASP A 12 1.61 -8.78 13.57
CA ASP A 12 1.76 -8.78 15.03
C ASP A 12 2.94 -7.89 15.49
N ASP A 13 3.96 -7.74 14.63
CA ASP A 13 5.11 -6.86 14.85
C ASP A 13 4.90 -5.43 14.30
N TYR A 14 3.77 -5.14 13.64
CA TYR A 14 3.43 -3.79 13.16
C TYR A 14 2.73 -3.00 14.26
N ASP A 15 3.48 -2.16 14.96
CA ASP A 15 2.96 -1.31 16.02
C ASP A 15 2.38 0.02 15.48
N ASN A 16 1.06 0.07 15.32
CA ASN A 16 0.36 1.30 14.92
C ASN A 16 -0.02 2.22 16.10
N SER A 17 0.44 1.96 17.33
CA SER A 17 0.06 2.75 18.51
C SER A 17 0.54 4.20 18.46
N GLY A 18 1.58 4.50 17.68
CA GLY A 18 1.99 5.88 17.38
C GLY A 18 0.89 6.67 16.64
N ILE A 19 0.10 6.00 15.80
CA ILE A 19 -1.01 6.60 15.04
C ILE A 19 -2.30 6.62 15.87
N THR A 20 -2.55 5.59 16.67
CA THR A 20 -3.86 5.37 17.34
C THR A 20 -3.87 5.75 18.83
N GLY A 21 -2.72 5.88 19.48
CA GLY A 21 -2.58 6.14 20.92
C GLY A 21 -2.62 7.62 21.31
N GLY A 22 -3.28 7.95 22.43
CA GLY A 22 -3.13 9.25 23.12
C GLY A 22 -3.56 10.51 22.35
N GLY A 23 -4.31 10.38 21.26
CA GLY A 23 -4.67 11.47 20.35
C GLY A 23 -4.04 11.36 18.95
N GLY A 24 -3.17 10.38 18.74
CA GLY A 24 -2.47 10.10 17.48
C GLY A 24 -1.34 11.08 17.21
N ASP A 25 -0.15 10.57 16.89
CA ASP A 25 0.96 11.37 16.39
C ASP A 25 1.03 11.25 14.86
N ALA A 26 0.68 12.34 14.18
CA ALA A 26 0.67 12.39 12.74
C ALA A 26 2.09 12.24 12.11
N ALA A 27 3.16 12.32 12.90
CA ALA A 27 4.50 11.94 12.45
C ALA A 27 4.60 10.46 12.05
N TYR A 28 3.65 9.62 12.44
CA TYR A 28 3.59 8.18 12.12
C TYR A 28 2.78 7.85 10.86
N LEU A 29 2.24 8.84 10.14
CA LEU A 29 1.46 8.59 8.91
C LEU A 29 2.28 7.96 7.76
N GLY A 30 3.61 7.91 7.91
CA GLY A 30 4.52 7.33 6.93
C GLY A 30 5.23 8.40 6.11
N SER A 31 5.90 7.92 5.06
CA SER A 31 6.71 8.73 4.16
C SER A 31 6.42 8.37 2.71
N ILE A 32 6.39 9.39 1.85
CA ILE A 32 6.24 9.23 0.41
C ILE A 32 7.45 9.79 -0.34
N GLN A 33 7.76 9.17 -1.47
CA GLN A 33 8.67 9.70 -2.48
C GLN A 33 7.95 9.71 -3.82
N GLY A 34 7.87 10.89 -4.41
CA GLY A 34 7.24 11.09 -5.70
C GLY A 34 7.96 12.10 -6.57
N PRO A 35 7.32 12.52 -7.68
CA PRO A 35 7.86 13.49 -8.62
C PRO A 35 8.15 14.86 -7.98
N THR A 36 7.41 15.21 -6.92
CA THR A 36 7.56 16.48 -6.19
C THR A 36 8.57 16.42 -5.05
N GLY A 37 9.14 15.24 -4.79
CA GLY A 37 10.16 15.01 -3.76
C GLY A 37 9.71 14.09 -2.64
N TYR A 38 10.45 14.16 -1.54
CA TYR A 38 10.24 13.38 -0.32
C TYR A 38 9.37 14.14 0.68
N HIS A 39 8.37 13.46 1.24
CA HIS A 39 7.48 14.01 2.27
C HIS A 39 7.23 12.98 3.38
N THR A 40 6.97 13.45 4.60
CA THR A 40 6.81 12.57 5.77
C THR A 40 5.81 13.11 6.79
N GLY A 41 5.18 12.21 7.55
CA GLY A 41 4.20 12.55 8.58
C GLY A 41 3.04 13.38 8.04
N PRO A 42 2.62 14.49 8.69
CA PRO A 42 1.58 15.36 8.14
C PRO A 42 1.98 16.04 6.82
N GLY A 43 3.29 16.13 6.54
CA GLY A 43 3.81 16.79 5.33
C GLY A 43 3.54 16.03 4.03
N ILE A 44 3.02 14.80 4.11
CA ILE A 44 2.56 14.05 2.93
C ILE A 44 1.32 14.69 2.30
N TYR A 45 0.55 15.47 3.07
CA TYR A 45 -0.62 16.16 2.56
C TYR A 45 -0.22 17.43 1.80
N ASN A 46 -0.81 17.61 0.61
CA ASN A 46 -0.69 18.81 -0.18
C ASN A 46 -1.37 19.98 0.56
N PRO A 47 -0.66 21.07 0.89
CA PRO A 47 -1.23 22.21 1.60
C PRO A 47 -2.25 23.01 0.78
N ASN A 48 -2.34 22.75 -0.53
CA ASN A 48 -3.30 23.40 -1.44
C ASN A 48 -4.28 22.36 -1.99
N PRO A 49 -5.16 21.78 -1.15
CA PRO A 49 -6.12 20.80 -1.61
C PRO A 49 -7.03 21.42 -2.68
N GLY A 50 -7.23 20.70 -3.79
CA GLY A 50 -8.16 21.08 -4.85
C GLY A 50 -9.59 21.29 -4.32
N ALA A 51 -10.41 22.01 -5.08
CA ALA A 51 -11.77 22.34 -4.67
C ALA A 51 -12.61 21.06 -4.45
N GLY A 52 -12.89 20.74 -3.18
CA GLY A 52 -13.69 19.58 -2.77
C GLY A 52 -12.91 18.48 -2.05
N LEU A 53 -11.57 18.54 -2.03
CA LEU A 53 -10.73 17.63 -1.28
C LEU A 53 -10.56 18.11 0.16
N VAL A 54 -10.72 17.20 1.12
CA VAL A 54 -10.49 17.45 2.55
C VAL A 54 -9.05 17.10 2.90
N TYR A 55 -8.56 15.99 2.36
CA TYR A 55 -7.16 15.58 2.44
C TYR A 55 -6.71 15.12 1.04
N GLU A 56 -5.79 15.87 0.46
CA GLU A 56 -5.08 15.53 -0.78
C GLU A 56 -3.63 15.24 -0.38
N ILE A 57 -3.04 14.15 -0.88
CA ILE A 57 -1.62 13.88 -0.71
C ILE A 57 -0.83 14.19 -1.98
N PHE A 58 0.48 14.37 -1.87
CA PHE A 58 1.32 14.42 -3.05
C PHE A 58 1.31 13.08 -3.78
N ASP A 59 1.30 13.12 -5.11
CA ASP A 59 1.53 11.94 -5.95
C ASP A 59 2.86 11.27 -5.58
N PHE A 60 2.85 9.95 -5.52
CA PHE A 60 4.02 9.19 -5.09
C PHE A 60 4.25 7.95 -5.94
N ASN A 61 5.52 7.59 -6.10
CA ASN A 61 5.92 6.28 -6.61
C ASN A 61 6.20 5.31 -5.47
N TRP A 62 6.46 5.84 -4.27
CA TRP A 62 6.75 5.06 -3.08
C TRP A 62 5.98 5.61 -1.89
N TYR A 63 5.31 4.73 -1.15
CA TYR A 63 4.73 5.05 0.15
C TYR A 63 5.11 3.97 1.16
N ALA A 64 5.65 4.35 2.31
CA ALA A 64 5.98 3.41 3.36
C ALA A 64 5.46 3.88 4.72
N GLY A 65 4.99 2.92 5.49
CA GLY A 65 4.70 3.05 6.92
C GLY A 65 5.59 2.10 7.71
N GLN A 66 5.87 2.48 8.96
CA GLN A 66 6.64 1.65 9.89
C GLN A 66 6.02 1.66 11.28
N GLY A 67 5.92 0.50 11.90
CA GLY A 67 5.40 0.35 13.26
C GLY A 67 6.50 0.51 14.31
N LEU A 68 6.95 1.74 14.58
CA LEU A 68 8.09 2.00 15.49
C LEU A 68 7.75 2.87 16.70
N THR A 69 7.36 2.27 17.82
CA THR A 69 7.51 2.91 19.15
C THR A 69 8.79 2.48 19.89
N GLY A 70 9.55 1.52 19.33
CA GLY A 70 10.79 0.95 19.88
C GLY A 70 11.95 0.89 18.86
N THR A 71 12.88 -0.06 19.03
CA THR A 71 14.10 -0.21 18.19
C THR A 71 13.97 -1.21 17.04
N TYR A 72 12.84 -1.91 16.94
CA TYR A 72 12.52 -2.90 15.92
C TYR A 72 11.01 -2.94 15.75
N GLY A 73 10.56 -3.27 14.55
CA GLY A 73 9.14 -3.42 14.23
C GLY A 73 8.95 -3.66 12.74
N ALA A 74 7.75 -4.08 12.37
CA ALA A 74 7.38 -4.29 10.99
C ALA A 74 7.25 -2.97 10.22
N LYS A 75 7.40 -3.08 8.91
CA LYS A 75 7.33 -1.99 7.92
C LYS A 75 6.76 -2.52 6.62
N TYR A 76 6.04 -1.67 5.90
CA TYR A 76 5.65 -1.95 4.53
C TYR A 76 6.18 -0.87 3.58
N LEU A 77 6.26 -1.22 2.30
CA LEU A 77 6.49 -0.27 1.20
C LEU A 77 5.53 -0.62 0.07
N LEU A 78 4.92 0.41 -0.48
CA LEU A 78 4.08 0.38 -1.65
C LEU A 78 4.82 1.04 -2.80
N ASN A 79 4.73 0.45 -3.99
CA ASN A 79 5.29 1.00 -5.20
C ASN A 79 4.21 1.25 -6.24
N SER A 80 4.37 2.34 -6.97
CA SER A 80 3.68 2.63 -8.22
C SER A 80 4.69 3.12 -9.25
N GLU A 81 4.81 2.41 -10.37
CA GLU A 81 5.64 2.79 -11.52
C GLU A 81 5.09 4.05 -12.20
N GLY A 82 3.76 4.10 -12.36
CA GLY A 82 3.04 5.21 -13.01
C GLY A 82 2.75 6.41 -12.09
N GLY A 83 2.94 6.26 -10.78
CA GLY A 83 2.52 7.22 -9.77
C GLY A 83 1.13 6.90 -9.22
N PHE A 84 0.97 7.13 -7.93
CA PHE A 84 -0.24 6.83 -7.18
C PHE A 84 -0.61 8.01 -6.28
N SER A 85 -1.90 8.17 -6.03
CA SER A 85 -2.41 9.13 -5.07
C SER A 85 -3.66 8.61 -4.38
N TRP A 86 -3.96 9.19 -3.23
CA TRP A 86 -5.24 8.99 -2.57
C TRP A 86 -5.81 10.31 -2.09
N ASP A 87 -7.12 10.42 -2.18
CA ASP A 87 -7.84 11.62 -1.78
C ASP A 87 -8.98 11.25 -0.86
N THR A 88 -9.12 12.03 0.20
CA THR A 88 -10.33 12.04 1.02
C THR A 88 -11.10 13.30 0.73
N LYS A 89 -12.35 13.16 0.30
CA LYS A 89 -13.26 14.27 0.00
C LYS A 89 -14.56 14.15 0.78
N ALA A 90 -15.27 15.26 0.95
CA ALA A 90 -16.60 15.21 1.54
C ALA A 90 -17.54 14.42 0.62
N ALA A 91 -18.25 13.43 1.18
CA ALA A 91 -19.23 12.66 0.44
C ALA A 91 -20.53 13.46 0.24
N ALA A 92 -21.37 13.00 -0.68
CA ALA A 92 -22.72 13.54 -0.85
C ALA A 92 -23.61 13.26 0.37
N VAL A 93 -23.35 12.15 1.08
CA VAL A 93 -24.00 11.83 2.34
C VAL A 93 -23.37 12.67 3.46
N SER A 94 -24.20 13.52 4.08
CA SER A 94 -23.76 14.43 5.13
C SER A 94 -23.02 13.70 6.27
N GLY A 95 -21.84 14.20 6.62
CA GLY A 95 -21.02 13.67 7.71
C GLY A 95 -20.14 12.46 7.34
N LYS A 96 -20.09 12.09 6.06
CA LYS A 96 -19.24 11.03 5.54
C LYS A 96 -18.19 11.56 4.57
N PHE A 97 -17.19 10.74 4.29
CA PHE A 97 -16.14 10.99 3.31
C PHE A 97 -16.12 9.93 2.21
N ASP A 98 -15.64 10.29 1.03
CA ASP A 98 -15.18 9.33 0.03
C ASP A 98 -13.67 9.22 0.16
N PHE A 99 -13.15 7.99 0.26
CA PHE A 99 -11.73 7.70 0.22
C PHE A 99 -11.40 7.01 -1.11
N VAL A 100 -10.75 7.73 -2.02
CA VAL A 100 -10.56 7.30 -3.40
C VAL A 100 -9.10 7.37 -3.81
N THR A 101 -8.71 6.52 -4.74
CA THR A 101 -7.33 6.39 -5.22
C THR A 101 -7.27 6.55 -6.73
N THR A 102 -6.09 6.92 -7.22
CA THR A 102 -5.75 6.88 -8.64
C THR A 102 -4.33 6.35 -8.82
N GLY A 103 -4.03 5.84 -10.02
CA GLY A 103 -2.77 5.17 -10.31
C GLY A 103 -2.79 3.68 -9.96
N ASP A 104 -1.73 2.97 -10.32
CA ASP A 104 -1.63 1.52 -10.12
C ASP A 104 -0.75 1.21 -8.92
N LEU A 105 -1.24 0.34 -8.04
CA LEU A 105 -0.50 -0.15 -6.88
C LEU A 105 0.26 -1.40 -7.29
N ASP A 106 1.42 -1.21 -7.93
CA ASP A 106 2.13 -2.27 -8.63
C ASP A 106 2.77 -3.27 -7.67
N ASN A 107 3.51 -2.82 -6.66
CA ASN A 107 4.23 -3.73 -5.77
C ASN A 107 3.97 -3.44 -4.29
N LEU A 108 3.87 -4.51 -3.49
CA LEU A 108 3.78 -4.47 -2.03
C LEU A 108 4.96 -5.23 -1.42
N TYR A 109 5.65 -4.61 -0.49
CA TYR A 109 6.75 -5.18 0.27
C TYR A 109 6.40 -5.17 1.75
N LEU A 110 6.55 -6.32 2.42
CA LEU A 110 6.38 -6.47 3.87
C LEU A 110 7.71 -6.97 4.46
N GLY A 111 8.27 -6.24 5.42
CA GLY A 111 9.48 -6.63 6.13
C GLY A 111 9.66 -5.84 7.42
N TYR A 112 10.90 -5.68 7.88
CA TYR A 112 11.17 -5.14 9.22
C TYR A 112 12.20 -4.01 9.21
N ASN A 113 12.03 -3.03 10.10
CA ASN A 113 12.98 -1.93 10.19
C ASN A 113 14.37 -2.41 10.61
N PRO A 114 15.46 -1.92 9.97
CA PRO A 114 16.79 -2.14 10.50
C PRO A 114 16.91 -1.45 11.85
N PHE A 115 17.70 -2.01 12.78
CA PHE A 115 17.91 -1.42 14.11
C PHE A 115 18.44 0.03 14.10
N THR A 116 18.89 0.51 12.94
CA THR A 116 19.36 1.88 12.73
C THR A 116 18.30 2.81 12.14
N ASP A 117 17.17 2.29 11.63
CA ASP A 117 16.03 3.12 11.23
C ASP A 117 15.19 3.35 12.49
N THR A 118 15.24 4.58 12.97
CA THR A 118 14.64 4.99 14.24
C THR A 118 13.81 6.23 13.98
N GLY A 119 12.56 6.25 14.42
CA GLY A 119 11.66 7.39 14.26
C GLY A 119 10.24 6.98 13.89
N ALA A 120 9.38 7.98 13.77
CA ALA A 120 7.96 7.79 13.52
C ALA A 120 7.64 7.37 12.08
N SER A 121 8.46 7.81 11.11
CA SER A 121 8.32 7.49 9.70
C SER A 121 9.67 7.21 9.05
N PRO A 122 9.74 6.38 8.00
CA PRO A 122 10.99 6.04 7.33
C PRO A 122 11.66 7.28 6.74
N ALA A 123 12.97 7.43 6.92
CA ALA A 123 13.73 8.52 6.28
C ALA A 123 13.86 8.30 4.76
N GLU A 124 14.10 9.38 3.99
CA GLU A 124 14.26 9.30 2.52
C GLU A 124 15.25 8.22 2.08
N LEU A 125 16.42 8.17 2.74
CA LEU A 125 17.47 7.20 2.45
C LEU A 125 17.09 5.77 2.81
N THR A 126 16.08 5.53 3.66
CA THR A 126 15.61 4.19 4.07
C THR A 126 14.26 3.82 3.47
N LEU A 127 13.58 4.77 2.82
CA LEU A 127 12.30 4.59 2.14
C LEU A 127 12.45 3.67 0.92
N THR A 128 13.39 4.01 0.04
CA THR A 128 13.67 3.28 -1.22
C THR A 128 14.77 2.23 -1.08
N THR A 129 15.42 2.17 0.08
CA THR A 129 16.47 1.17 0.34
C THR A 129 16.02 0.02 1.21
N PHE A 130 14.69 -0.25 1.29
CA PHE A 130 14.03 -1.28 2.12
C PHE A 130 15.03 -2.23 2.76
N ARG A 131 15.72 -1.73 3.78
CA ARG A 131 16.84 -2.43 4.42
C ARG A 131 16.16 -3.28 5.45
N ALA A 132 15.24 -4.11 4.95
CA ALA A 132 14.48 -4.98 5.78
C ALA A 132 15.50 -5.81 6.54
N VAL A 133 15.37 -5.85 7.85
CA VAL A 133 15.88 -7.03 8.54
C VAL A 133 15.04 -8.19 8.03
N ASP A 134 15.74 -9.24 7.67
CA ASP A 134 15.21 -10.56 7.36
C ASP A 134 14.04 -10.94 8.28
N PRO A 135 12.90 -11.43 7.77
CA PRO A 135 12.61 -11.75 6.36
C PRO A 135 11.93 -10.62 5.54
N LEU A 136 11.79 -10.85 4.23
CA LEU A 136 11.09 -9.97 3.29
C LEU A 136 10.06 -10.77 2.47
N LEU A 137 8.83 -10.27 2.41
CA LEU A 137 7.79 -10.72 1.49
C LEU A 137 7.57 -9.68 0.40
N VAL A 138 7.59 -10.11 -0.84
CA VAL A 138 7.39 -9.29 -2.03
C VAL A 138 6.19 -9.78 -2.81
N VAL A 139 5.27 -8.88 -3.13
CA VAL A 139 4.19 -9.10 -4.07
C VAL A 139 4.37 -8.16 -5.25
N GLU A 140 4.54 -8.74 -6.44
CA GLU A 140 4.69 -7.98 -7.69
C GLU A 140 3.42 -8.03 -8.53
N ASN A 141 3.12 -6.91 -9.19
CA ASN A 141 1.91 -6.66 -9.97
C ASN A 141 0.62 -6.91 -9.14
N PHE A 142 0.59 -6.37 -7.92
CA PHE A 142 -0.54 -6.41 -7.00
C PHE A 142 -1.80 -5.76 -7.60
N ASP A 143 -1.65 -4.76 -8.44
CA ASP A 143 -2.70 -4.11 -9.22
C ASP A 143 -3.54 -5.13 -10.02
N ILE A 144 -2.92 -6.15 -10.62
CA ILE A 144 -3.62 -7.23 -11.35
C ILE A 144 -4.54 -8.00 -10.39
N ALA A 145 -4.06 -8.33 -9.19
CA ALA A 145 -4.84 -9.03 -8.17
C ALA A 145 -5.98 -8.14 -7.65
N ALA A 146 -5.68 -6.88 -7.32
CA ALA A 146 -6.67 -5.91 -6.86
C ALA A 146 -7.77 -5.67 -7.91
N ASN A 147 -7.39 -5.52 -9.19
CA ASN A 147 -8.32 -5.32 -10.30
C ASN A 147 -9.21 -6.55 -10.52
N TYR A 148 -8.64 -7.75 -10.41
CA TYR A 148 -9.41 -8.99 -10.47
C TYR A 148 -10.44 -9.05 -9.33
N VAL A 149 -10.05 -8.75 -8.10
CA VAL A 149 -10.94 -8.81 -6.93
C VAL A 149 -12.01 -7.74 -6.99
N ALA A 150 -11.65 -6.51 -7.39
CA ALA A 150 -12.59 -5.42 -7.64
C ALA A 150 -13.70 -5.83 -8.62
N LEU A 151 -13.33 -6.46 -9.74
CA LEU A 151 -14.27 -6.91 -10.75
C LEU A 151 -15.13 -8.09 -10.27
N ASN A 152 -14.53 -9.11 -9.70
CA ASN A 152 -15.22 -10.38 -9.41
C ASN A 152 -15.94 -10.41 -8.06
N THR A 153 -15.54 -9.55 -7.12
CA THR A 153 -16.15 -9.50 -5.77
C THR A 153 -17.09 -8.32 -5.61
N PHE A 154 -16.74 -7.17 -6.19
CA PHE A 154 -17.48 -5.91 -6.01
C PHE A 154 -18.17 -5.43 -7.29
N GLY A 155 -17.91 -6.07 -8.45
CA GLY A 155 -18.57 -5.73 -9.71
C GLY A 155 -18.09 -4.41 -10.31
N VAL A 156 -16.92 -3.91 -9.93
CA VAL A 156 -16.36 -2.64 -10.42
C VAL A 156 -15.10 -2.86 -11.27
N ALA A 157 -14.77 -1.91 -12.15
CA ALA A 157 -13.80 -2.18 -13.22
C ALA A 157 -12.36 -2.45 -12.73
N ASN A 158 -11.93 -1.83 -11.64
CA ASN A 158 -10.57 -1.93 -11.12
C ASN A 158 -10.50 -1.49 -9.64
N GLY A 159 -9.34 -1.65 -9.01
CA GLY A 159 -9.10 -1.34 -7.60
C GLY A 159 -9.24 0.14 -7.22
N ASN A 160 -9.34 1.05 -8.19
CA ASN A 160 -9.52 2.48 -8.03
C ASN A 160 -10.96 2.96 -8.29
N VAL A 161 -11.87 2.06 -8.66
CA VAL A 161 -13.28 2.42 -8.77
C VAL A 161 -13.91 2.40 -7.38
N ALA A 162 -14.65 3.46 -7.07
CA ALA A 162 -15.32 3.64 -5.79
C ALA A 162 -16.40 2.56 -5.56
N ILE A 163 -16.34 1.92 -4.39
CA ILE A 163 -17.26 0.90 -3.90
C ILE A 163 -17.99 1.46 -2.67
N ASP A 164 -19.27 1.12 -2.48
CA ASP A 164 -20.00 1.57 -1.29
C ASP A 164 -19.36 0.98 -0.02
N ALA A 165 -19.13 1.82 0.99
CA ALA A 165 -18.47 1.42 2.24
C ALA A 165 -19.22 0.28 2.96
N SER A 166 -20.53 0.15 2.74
CA SER A 166 -21.34 -0.97 3.26
C SER A 166 -20.91 -2.34 2.75
N ASP A 167 -20.33 -2.43 1.55
CA ASP A 167 -19.83 -3.70 1.01
C ASP A 167 -18.61 -4.19 1.78
N PHE A 168 -17.75 -3.28 2.23
CA PHE A 168 -16.63 -3.60 3.12
C PHE A 168 -17.11 -4.00 4.52
N VAL A 169 -18.13 -3.33 5.07
CA VAL A 169 -18.74 -3.70 6.36
C VAL A 169 -19.28 -5.13 6.33
N SER A 170 -20.02 -5.48 5.27
CA SER A 170 -20.62 -6.81 5.14
C SER A 170 -19.60 -7.95 5.11
N LYS A 171 -18.35 -7.64 4.72
CA LYS A 171 -17.23 -8.58 4.62
C LYS A 171 -16.23 -8.44 5.77
N GLY A 172 -16.43 -7.49 6.68
CA GLY A 172 -15.52 -7.23 7.80
C GLY A 172 -14.17 -6.64 7.40
N LEU A 173 -14.09 -5.94 6.27
CA LEU A 173 -12.83 -5.50 5.65
C LEU A 173 -12.36 -4.09 6.02
N LEU A 174 -13.13 -3.30 6.78
CA LEU A 174 -12.72 -1.93 7.10
C LEU A 174 -13.24 -1.52 8.48
N SER A 175 -12.33 -1.31 9.44
CA SER A 175 -12.69 -0.98 10.83
C SER A 175 -13.50 0.29 11.01
N ASN A 176 -13.26 1.28 10.15
CA ASN A 176 -13.82 2.62 10.29
C ASN A 176 -14.73 2.99 9.12
N ALA A 177 -15.33 1.97 8.49
CA ALA A 177 -16.24 2.13 7.37
C ALA A 177 -17.42 3.08 7.64
N GLN A 178 -17.84 3.27 8.90
CA GLN A 178 -18.91 4.20 9.26
C GLN A 178 -18.62 5.66 8.88
N TYR A 179 -17.35 6.07 8.79
CA TYR A 179 -16.97 7.43 8.39
C TYR A 179 -16.98 7.63 6.87
N TYR A 180 -17.11 6.54 6.11
CA TYR A 180 -17.02 6.57 4.66
C TYR A 180 -18.39 6.30 4.01
N ASP A 181 -18.63 6.98 2.89
CA ASP A 181 -19.71 6.66 1.97
C ASP A 181 -19.20 5.72 0.90
N LYS A 182 -18.09 6.11 0.24
CA LYS A 182 -17.40 5.26 -0.73
C LYS A 182 -15.91 5.11 -0.43
N VAL A 183 -15.39 3.95 -0.78
CA VAL A 183 -14.00 3.55 -0.58
C VAL A 183 -13.54 2.79 -1.82
N THR A 184 -12.33 3.02 -2.32
CA THR A 184 -11.73 2.17 -3.36
C THR A 184 -11.02 0.97 -2.72
N LEU A 185 -10.90 -0.16 -3.41
CA LEU A 185 -10.21 -1.32 -2.85
C LEU A 185 -8.75 -1.00 -2.50
N ASN A 186 -8.05 -0.24 -3.33
CA ASN A 186 -6.68 0.19 -3.03
C ASN A 186 -6.63 1.14 -1.82
N SER A 187 -7.60 2.03 -1.64
CA SER A 187 -7.66 2.87 -0.43
C SER A 187 -7.91 2.05 0.84
N ALA A 188 -8.70 0.97 0.75
CA ALA A 188 -8.92 0.05 1.85
C ALA A 188 -7.64 -0.74 2.20
N VAL A 189 -6.86 -1.17 1.19
CA VAL A 189 -5.54 -1.80 1.39
C VAL A 189 -4.58 -0.85 2.10
N ILE A 190 -4.50 0.41 1.66
CA ILE A 190 -3.65 1.43 2.30
C ILE A 190 -4.12 1.72 3.71
N TYR A 191 -5.45 1.82 3.90
CA TYR A 191 -6.02 2.05 5.22
C TYR A 191 -5.63 0.93 6.19
N ASP A 192 -5.77 -0.30 5.73
CA ASP A 192 -5.47 -1.51 6.48
C ASP A 192 -4.00 -1.56 6.88
N LEU A 193 -3.07 -1.45 5.92
CA LEU A 193 -1.63 -1.44 6.18
C LEU A 193 -1.20 -0.34 7.16
N SER A 194 -1.81 0.84 7.09
CA SER A 194 -1.40 1.99 7.92
C SER A 194 -2.10 2.05 9.29
N PHE A 195 -3.40 1.76 9.33
CA PHE A 195 -4.27 2.14 10.44
C PHE A 195 -4.99 0.97 11.11
N ASP A 196 -5.09 -0.19 10.46
CA ASP A 196 -5.89 -1.32 10.94
C ASP A 196 -5.02 -2.55 11.24
N ILE A 197 -4.96 -2.96 12.51
CA ILE A 197 -4.30 -4.21 12.90
C ILE A 197 -5.35 -5.20 13.39
N LYS A 198 -6.11 -5.78 12.45
CA LYS A 198 -7.07 -6.85 12.72
C LYS A 198 -6.60 -8.17 12.15
N ASP A 199 -7.15 -9.27 12.69
CA ASP A 199 -6.81 -10.65 12.32
C ASP A 199 -6.98 -10.99 10.83
N ALA A 200 -7.80 -10.22 10.09
CA ALA A 200 -7.99 -10.33 8.65
C ALA A 200 -7.69 -8.98 8.00
N SER A 201 -6.64 -8.94 7.18
CA SER A 201 -6.20 -7.72 6.49
C SER A 201 -6.84 -7.62 5.10
N VAL A 202 -7.10 -6.40 4.61
CA VAL A 202 -7.66 -6.17 3.27
C VAL A 202 -6.70 -6.66 2.19
N PHE A 203 -5.39 -6.47 2.40
CA PHE A 203 -4.41 -6.98 1.44
C PHE A 203 -4.40 -8.52 1.42
N GLU A 204 -4.50 -9.21 2.57
CA GLU A 204 -4.61 -10.67 2.62
C GLU A 204 -5.90 -11.12 1.91
N PHE A 205 -7.01 -10.42 2.12
CA PHE A 205 -8.26 -10.70 1.41
C PHE A 205 -8.08 -10.61 -0.11
N VAL A 206 -7.38 -9.60 -0.62
CA VAL A 206 -7.11 -9.47 -2.06
C VAL A 206 -6.28 -10.64 -2.58
N LEU A 207 -5.18 -10.98 -1.89
CA LEU A 207 -4.33 -12.10 -2.28
C LEU A 207 -5.05 -13.44 -2.22
N ASP A 208 -5.84 -13.65 -1.17
CA ASP A 208 -6.62 -14.87 -0.95
C ASP A 208 -7.66 -15.08 -2.04
N ARG A 209 -8.50 -14.07 -2.30
CA ARG A 209 -9.51 -14.16 -3.38
C ARG A 209 -8.86 -14.34 -4.76
N TYR A 210 -7.71 -13.72 -4.99
CA TYR A 210 -6.99 -13.91 -6.23
C TYR A 210 -6.43 -15.33 -6.36
N LEU A 211 -5.77 -15.85 -5.32
CA LEU A 211 -5.22 -17.22 -5.29
C LEU A 211 -6.32 -18.28 -5.40
N GLU A 212 -7.47 -18.09 -4.75
CA GLU A 212 -8.64 -18.98 -4.88
C GLU A 212 -9.06 -19.11 -6.35
N SER A 213 -9.02 -18.01 -7.12
CA SER A 213 -9.29 -18.05 -8.56
C SER A 213 -8.26 -18.81 -9.39
N ARG A 214 -7.07 -19.02 -8.82
CA ARG A 214 -5.96 -19.78 -9.40
C ARG A 214 -5.85 -21.21 -8.84
N GLY A 215 -6.77 -21.61 -7.95
CA GLY A 215 -6.79 -22.95 -7.35
C GLY A 215 -5.82 -23.14 -6.17
N SER A 216 -5.47 -22.06 -5.47
CA SER A 216 -4.68 -22.04 -4.23
C SER A 216 -5.32 -21.07 -3.23
N ASP A 217 -4.69 -20.79 -2.10
CA ASP A 217 -5.13 -19.78 -1.13
C ASP A 217 -3.93 -19.29 -0.29
N ILE A 218 -4.12 -18.33 0.61
CA ILE A 218 -3.01 -17.82 1.45
C ILE A 218 -2.50 -18.83 2.48
N THR A 219 -3.23 -19.91 2.73
CA THR A 219 -2.88 -20.95 3.71
C THR A 219 -2.02 -22.06 3.10
N ASP A 220 -1.97 -22.11 1.77
CA ASP A 220 -1.14 -23.04 1.01
C ASP A 220 0.37 -22.81 1.21
N SER A 221 1.16 -23.81 0.82
CA SER A 221 2.62 -23.66 0.79
C SER A 221 3.06 -22.67 -0.30
N PHE A 222 4.17 -21.97 -0.09
CA PHE A 222 4.75 -21.07 -1.10
C PHE A 222 4.99 -21.75 -2.45
N LEU A 223 5.34 -23.05 -2.47
CA LEU A 223 5.50 -23.80 -3.72
C LEU A 223 4.18 -23.95 -4.49
N ASN A 224 3.07 -24.21 -3.79
CA ASN A 224 1.74 -24.29 -4.40
C ASN A 224 1.30 -22.92 -4.91
N ILE A 225 1.50 -21.88 -4.11
CA ILE A 225 1.21 -20.48 -4.48
C ILE A 225 1.97 -20.10 -5.75
N GLN A 226 3.28 -20.36 -5.81
CA GLN A 226 4.09 -20.09 -7.01
C GLN A 226 3.60 -20.88 -8.24
N THR A 227 3.19 -22.13 -8.04
CA THR A 227 2.63 -22.96 -9.12
C THR A 227 1.31 -22.39 -9.64
N ALA A 228 0.42 -21.95 -8.75
CA ALA A 228 -0.88 -21.37 -9.11
C ALA A 228 -0.73 -20.00 -9.81
N LEU A 229 0.29 -19.22 -9.43
CA LEU A 229 0.56 -17.91 -10.02
C LEU A 229 1.35 -17.97 -11.33
N ALA A 230 1.88 -19.13 -11.73
CA ALA A 230 2.68 -19.28 -12.93
C ALA A 230 1.94 -18.78 -14.19
N GLY A 231 2.53 -17.78 -14.86
CA GLY A 231 1.98 -17.20 -16.09
C GLY A 231 0.81 -16.22 -15.89
N THR A 232 0.50 -15.85 -14.64
CA THR A 232 -0.60 -14.90 -14.35
C THR A 232 -0.18 -13.43 -14.38
N GLY A 233 1.13 -13.15 -14.36
CA GLY A 233 1.69 -11.81 -14.21
C GLY A 233 1.89 -11.39 -12.76
N VAL A 234 1.19 -11.99 -11.80
CA VAL A 234 1.37 -11.73 -10.36
C VAL A 234 2.43 -12.67 -9.78
N SER A 235 3.30 -12.15 -8.92
CA SER A 235 4.27 -12.94 -8.18
C SER A 235 4.14 -12.70 -6.67
N ILE A 236 4.33 -13.76 -5.87
CA ILE A 236 4.43 -13.66 -4.41
C ILE A 236 5.66 -14.47 -4.00
N THR A 237 6.66 -13.78 -3.48
CA THR A 237 7.94 -14.39 -3.12
C THR A 237 8.34 -14.00 -1.72
N TYR A 238 8.71 -15.01 -0.93
CA TYR A 238 9.26 -14.84 0.40
C TYR A 238 10.77 -15.08 0.35
N TYR A 239 11.51 -14.16 0.97
CA TYR A 239 12.95 -14.18 1.09
C TYR A 239 13.30 -14.29 2.56
N ASP A 240 13.97 -15.38 2.94
CA ASP A 240 14.56 -15.51 4.28
C ASP A 240 15.55 -14.39 4.54
N ALA A 241 16.30 -13.97 3.50
CA ALA A 241 17.18 -12.82 3.56
C ALA A 241 16.76 -11.72 2.57
N ALA A 242 16.46 -10.52 3.05
CA ALA A 242 16.05 -9.39 2.21
C ALA A 242 17.12 -9.00 1.17
N GLY A 243 18.40 -9.24 1.50
CA GLY A 243 19.53 -9.02 0.60
C GLY A 243 19.55 -9.93 -0.65
N ASP A 244 18.77 -11.03 -0.63
CA ASP A 244 18.64 -11.93 -1.79
C ASP A 244 17.69 -11.35 -2.86
N TYR A 245 16.78 -10.44 -2.49
CA TYR A 245 15.91 -9.74 -3.43
C TYR A 245 16.66 -8.63 -4.18
N ALA A 246 17.31 -7.72 -3.44
CA ALA A 246 18.06 -6.61 -4.01
C ALA A 246 19.45 -6.51 -3.36
N SER A 247 20.49 -6.90 -4.10
CA SER A 247 21.87 -6.82 -3.61
C SER A 247 22.27 -5.36 -3.35
N GLY A 248 22.61 -5.04 -2.10
CA GLY A 248 22.87 -3.66 -1.66
C GLY A 248 21.64 -2.92 -1.13
N GLY A 249 20.48 -3.58 -1.09
CA GLY A 249 19.26 -3.12 -0.42
C GLY A 249 18.46 -2.04 -1.15
N VAL A 250 18.87 -1.59 -2.34
CA VAL A 250 18.17 -0.48 -3.00
C VAL A 250 17.10 -0.99 -3.96
N ILE A 251 15.83 -0.80 -3.59
CA ILE A 251 14.70 -0.87 -4.52
C ILE A 251 14.61 0.52 -5.17
N THR A 252 15.44 0.76 -6.18
CA THR A 252 15.46 2.05 -6.87
C THR A 252 14.13 2.25 -7.60
N ALA A 253 13.56 3.45 -7.49
CA ALA A 253 12.70 3.99 -8.54
C ALA A 253 13.35 3.64 -9.88
N LEU A 254 12.60 3.05 -10.82
CA LEU A 254 12.96 3.21 -12.22
C LEU A 254 13.26 4.70 -12.35
N ALA A 255 14.49 5.05 -12.74
CA ALA A 255 14.81 6.43 -13.09
C ALA A 255 13.71 6.83 -14.06
N GLN A 256 12.82 7.72 -13.63
CA GLN A 256 11.76 8.18 -14.51
C GLN A 256 12.49 8.64 -15.77
N PRO A 257 12.13 8.16 -16.96
CA PRO A 257 12.46 8.95 -18.13
C PRO A 257 11.88 10.32 -17.77
N GLU A 258 12.75 11.33 -17.68
CA GLU A 258 12.30 12.71 -17.62
C GLU A 258 11.13 12.77 -18.59
N LEU A 259 9.97 13.22 -18.11
CA LEU A 259 8.93 13.64 -19.02
C LEU A 259 9.64 14.61 -19.95
N GLU A 260 10.05 14.13 -21.14
CA GLU A 260 10.14 14.96 -22.31
C GLU A 260 8.71 15.49 -22.38
N VAL A 261 8.52 16.64 -21.75
CA VAL A 261 7.63 17.66 -22.26
C VAL A 261 8.05 17.71 -23.71
N ALA A 262 7.36 16.94 -24.55
CA ALA A 262 7.20 17.21 -25.95
C ALA A 262 6.51 18.56 -25.96
N SER A 263 7.34 19.58 -25.69
CA SER A 263 7.06 20.95 -25.96
C SER A 263 6.60 20.91 -27.39
N ASP A 264 5.36 21.30 -27.54
CA ASP A 264 4.59 21.54 -28.74
C ASP A 264 5.29 22.65 -29.57
N LEU A 265 6.58 22.43 -29.87
CA LEU A 265 7.47 23.22 -30.70
C LEU A 265 7.31 22.84 -32.17
N LEU A 266 6.13 22.35 -32.56
CA LEU A 266 5.81 22.03 -33.94
C LEU A 266 4.36 22.35 -34.33
N LEU A 267 3.78 23.42 -33.77
CA LEU A 267 2.69 24.17 -34.41
C LEU A 267 2.99 25.68 -34.50
N ALA A 268 4.23 26.00 -34.85
CA ALA A 268 4.58 27.24 -35.54
C ALA A 268 5.16 26.88 -36.91
N ALA A 269 4.25 26.56 -37.84
CA ALA A 269 4.47 26.62 -39.29
C ALA A 269 3.25 27.28 -39.93
#